data_AF-A0A1G1F5U0-F1
#
_entry.id   AF-A0A1G1F5U0-F1
#
_cell.length_a   1.000
_cell.length_b   1.000
_cell.length_c   1.000
_cell.angle_alpha   90.00
_cell.angle_beta   90.00
_cell.angle_gamma   90.00
#
_symmetry.space_group_name_H-M   'P 1'
#
loop_
_entity.id
_entity.type
_entity.pdbx_description
1 polymer ?
#
loop_
_entity_poly.entity_id
_entity_poly.type
_entity_poly.pdbx_seq_one_letter_code
_entity_poly.pdbx_strand_id
1 'polypeptide(L)'
;MTSIKYFYLVLILAVLSLEGCMLKQVSKEPAKTEKDNNIAYQNPEKIIPLSKEVAEAIEKRNSLIEKDPRWIDWSYKGLGLTKLNNIPSEKYSDYAKFIDNSSVYIIVHPAYYVFFHNKKPLIKRGRANYLSSIVDLFFKENYDKSVIKVMQMQLRNEKAFIEQMTTENKLVILILPKNSPSHKYYSYTSELDEYARYINEITNASPAALYIESDSSTNGKLSINDLVLLLSFLSKTEVRNLLVGGGYVGRCQDEFYGFISDHSLAFNYYIVPEISSFSPSDLSEKKALTLLDNKKVNMELASEFILDRTGGNTNLQRVSLQFDDYSATEGFCPPDNSTQAIDSLLNFSLAIFSGEEVPPAEKNFSVVQTISE
;
A
#
# COMPACT_ATOMS: atom_id res chain seq x y z
N MET A 1 -49.71 -19.73 34.08
CA MET A 1 -48.29 -19.29 33.98
C MET A 1 -47.27 -20.45 33.96
N THR A 2 -47.70 -21.69 33.72
CA THR A 2 -46.81 -22.88 33.65
C THR A 2 -46.34 -23.21 32.23
N SER A 3 -47.02 -22.71 31.19
CA SER A 3 -46.73 -23.07 29.79
C SER A 3 -45.45 -22.43 29.22
N ILE A 4 -45.12 -21.20 29.64
CA ILE A 4 -43.95 -20.46 29.12
C ILE A 4 -42.62 -21.13 29.56
N LYS A 5 -42.57 -21.75 30.73
CA LYS A 5 -41.35 -22.40 31.23
C LYS A 5 -40.99 -23.66 30.44
N TYR A 6 -41.99 -24.38 29.91
CA TYR A 6 -41.75 -25.56 29.07
C TYR A 6 -41.26 -25.18 27.67
N PHE A 7 -41.71 -24.04 27.13
CA PHE A 7 -41.27 -23.58 25.81
C PHE A 7 -39.77 -23.25 25.79
N TYR A 8 -39.25 -22.56 26.80
CA TYR A 8 -37.82 -22.27 26.89
C TYR A 8 -36.97 -23.52 27.16
N LEU A 9 -37.47 -24.48 27.93
CA LEU A 9 -36.75 -25.73 28.17
C LEU A 9 -36.62 -26.56 26.89
N VAL A 10 -37.68 -26.64 26.08
CA VAL A 10 -37.65 -27.32 24.78
C VAL A 10 -36.75 -26.60 23.79
N LEU A 11 -36.76 -25.27 23.78
CA LEU A 11 -35.87 -24.48 22.93
C LEU A 11 -34.39 -24.69 23.29
N ILE A 12 -34.05 -24.72 24.59
CA ILE A 12 -32.68 -24.96 25.06
C ILE A 12 -32.24 -26.40 24.72
N LEU A 13 -33.12 -27.40 24.87
CA LEU A 13 -32.84 -28.78 24.48
C LEU A 13 -32.72 -28.96 22.95
N ALA A 14 -33.41 -28.16 22.15
CA ALA A 14 -33.27 -28.14 20.70
C ALA A 14 -31.96 -27.48 20.24
N VAL A 15 -31.48 -26.45 20.95
CA VAL A 15 -30.18 -25.83 20.68
C VAL A 15 -29.03 -26.76 21.09
N LEU A 16 -29.16 -27.47 22.21
CA LEU A 16 -28.14 -28.44 22.66
C LEU A 16 -28.10 -29.74 21.84
N SER A 17 -29.18 -30.10 21.14
CA SER A 17 -29.19 -31.28 20.24
C SER A 17 -28.62 -31.00 18.85
N LEU A 18 -28.40 -29.73 18.49
CA LEU A 18 -27.72 -29.33 17.25
C LEU A 18 -26.18 -29.31 17.39
N GLU A 19 -25.62 -29.38 18.61
CA GLU A 19 -24.18 -29.49 18.86
C GLU A 19 -23.66 -30.95 18.85
N GLY A 20 -24.54 -31.92 18.60
CA GLY A 20 -24.24 -33.36 18.59
C GLY A 20 -23.69 -33.94 17.28
N CYS A 21 -23.53 -33.15 16.22
CA CYS A 21 -22.73 -33.56 15.06
C CYS A 21 -21.26 -33.45 15.44
N MET A 22 -20.78 -34.52 16.08
CA MET A 22 -19.39 -34.92 16.23
C MET A 22 -18.54 -34.41 15.05
N LEU A 23 -17.91 -33.25 15.26
CA LEU A 23 -16.66 -32.92 14.60
C LEU A 23 -15.72 -34.05 14.99
N LYS A 24 -15.63 -35.05 14.12
CA LYS A 24 -14.57 -36.03 14.10
C LYS A 24 -13.30 -35.20 14.20
N GLN A 25 -12.66 -35.19 15.37
CA GLN A 25 -11.29 -34.71 15.50
C GLN A 25 -10.48 -35.64 14.62
N VAL A 26 -10.39 -35.29 13.34
CA VAL A 26 -9.26 -35.63 12.52
C VAL A 26 -8.13 -34.92 13.23
N SER A 27 -7.48 -35.66 14.13
CA SER A 27 -6.08 -35.46 14.45
C SER A 27 -5.38 -35.35 13.09
N LYS A 28 -5.29 -34.12 12.57
CA LYS A 28 -4.34 -33.77 11.54
C LYS A 28 -3.01 -33.96 12.23
N GLU A 29 -2.50 -35.18 12.14
CA GLU A 29 -1.06 -35.37 12.01
C GLU A 29 -0.63 -34.27 11.03
N PRO A 30 0.25 -33.34 11.43
CA PRO A 30 0.69 -32.30 10.52
C PRO A 30 1.19 -33.07 9.30
N ALA A 31 0.48 -32.91 8.18
CA ALA A 31 0.93 -33.46 6.93
C ALA A 31 2.38 -33.00 6.84
N LYS A 32 3.32 -33.95 6.88
CA LYS A 32 4.66 -33.69 6.44
C LYS A 32 4.49 -33.36 4.97
N THR A 33 4.21 -32.08 4.70
CA THR A 33 4.47 -31.49 3.42
C THR A 33 5.95 -31.75 3.24
N GLU A 34 6.23 -32.76 2.44
CA GLU A 34 7.50 -32.92 1.78
C GLU A 34 7.79 -31.53 1.22
N LYS A 35 8.72 -30.82 1.88
CA LYS A 35 9.22 -29.54 1.43
C LYS A 35 9.93 -29.86 0.13
N ASP A 36 9.16 -29.86 -0.94
CA ASP A 36 9.66 -29.86 -2.29
C ASP A 36 10.38 -28.51 -2.43
N ASN A 37 11.65 -28.49 -2.02
CA ASN A 37 12.50 -27.30 -1.93
C ASN A 37 12.83 -26.72 -3.33
N ASN A 38 12.11 -27.14 -4.37
CA ASN A 38 11.98 -26.38 -5.60
C ASN A 38 11.02 -25.20 -5.37
N ILE A 39 11.42 -24.27 -4.51
CA ILE A 39 11.00 -22.87 -4.66
C ILE A 39 11.67 -22.42 -5.96
N ALA A 40 11.03 -22.76 -7.08
CA ALA A 40 11.46 -22.28 -8.36
C ALA A 40 11.35 -20.75 -8.27
N TYR A 41 12.51 -20.09 -8.27
CA TYR A 41 12.64 -18.70 -8.68
C TYR A 41 12.12 -18.65 -10.11
N GLN A 42 10.80 -18.63 -10.27
CA GLN A 42 10.19 -18.43 -11.57
C GLN A 42 10.57 -17.01 -11.91
N ASN A 43 11.51 -16.92 -12.84
CA ASN A 43 12.02 -15.68 -13.38
C ASN A 43 11.21 -15.35 -14.64
N PRO A 44 10.00 -14.76 -14.57
CA PRO A 44 9.57 -13.86 -15.59
C PRO A 44 10.01 -12.47 -15.13
N GLU A 45 11.15 -12.00 -15.63
CA GLU A 45 11.38 -10.56 -15.76
C GLU A 45 10.29 -10.00 -16.69
N LYS A 46 9.07 -9.82 -16.18
CA LYS A 46 8.11 -8.94 -16.82
C LYS A 46 8.56 -7.53 -16.48
N ILE A 47 9.48 -7.03 -17.29
CA ILE A 47 9.96 -5.66 -17.21
C ILE A 47 8.77 -4.76 -17.57
N ILE A 48 8.22 -4.04 -16.60
CA ILE A 48 7.29 -2.95 -16.83
C ILE A 48 8.15 -1.69 -16.79
N PRO A 49 8.69 -1.22 -17.91
CA PRO A 49 9.31 0.10 -17.93
C PRO A 49 8.24 1.14 -17.57
N LEU A 50 8.60 2.11 -16.75
CA LEU A 50 7.76 3.29 -16.56
C LEU A 50 7.55 3.90 -17.96
N SER A 51 6.30 3.97 -18.41
CA SER A 51 6.06 4.63 -19.69
C SER A 51 6.47 6.09 -19.53
N LYS A 52 7.15 6.62 -20.54
CA LYS A 52 7.58 8.03 -20.54
C LYS A 52 6.40 8.98 -20.26
N GLU A 53 5.22 8.63 -20.77
CA GLU A 53 3.97 9.35 -20.55
C GLU A 53 3.56 9.39 -19.06
N VAL A 54 3.63 8.26 -18.35
CA VAL A 54 3.28 8.22 -16.92
C VAL A 54 4.29 9.02 -16.10
N ALA A 55 5.58 8.94 -16.43
CA ALA A 55 6.62 9.76 -15.81
C ALA A 55 6.34 11.27 -15.97
N GLU A 56 6.08 11.70 -17.20
CA GLU A 56 5.75 13.09 -17.52
C GLU A 56 4.47 13.55 -16.83
N ALA A 57 3.45 12.68 -16.72
CA ALA A 57 2.20 12.98 -16.02
C ALA A 57 2.43 13.21 -14.51
N ILE A 58 3.23 12.36 -13.86
CA ILE A 58 3.59 12.50 -12.45
C ILE A 58 4.40 13.78 -12.23
N GLU A 59 5.44 14.01 -13.03
CA GLU A 59 6.28 15.21 -12.89
C GLU A 59 5.47 16.50 -13.06
N LYS A 60 4.61 16.54 -14.08
CA LYS A 60 3.72 17.67 -14.33
C LYS A 60 2.76 17.89 -13.15
N ARG A 61 2.11 16.84 -12.66
CA ARG A 61 1.23 16.88 -11.48
C ARG A 61 1.96 17.46 -10.26
N ASN A 62 3.15 16.94 -9.95
CA ASN A 62 3.93 17.35 -8.78
C ASN A 62 4.39 18.82 -8.92
N SER A 63 4.69 19.27 -10.13
CA SER A 63 5.11 20.65 -10.39
C SER A 63 3.99 21.68 -10.26
N LEU A 64 2.73 21.28 -10.55
CA LEU A 64 1.58 22.18 -10.63
C LEU A 64 0.67 22.12 -9.40
N ILE A 65 0.37 20.91 -8.91
CA ILE A 65 -0.65 20.67 -7.88
C ILE A 65 -0.03 20.68 -6.48
N GLU A 66 1.07 19.95 -6.28
CA GLU A 66 1.68 19.77 -4.95
C GLU A 66 2.34 21.04 -4.39
N LYS A 67 2.45 22.09 -5.22
CA LYS A 67 2.91 23.43 -4.83
C LYS A 67 1.76 24.42 -4.57
N ASP A 68 0.52 24.08 -4.89
CA ASP A 68 -0.64 24.93 -4.64
C ASP A 68 -0.94 24.96 -3.12
N PRO A 69 -0.92 26.13 -2.45
CA PRO A 69 -1.20 26.23 -1.02
C PRO A 69 -2.55 25.62 -0.61
N ARG A 70 -3.56 25.65 -1.49
CA ARG A 70 -4.88 25.09 -1.23
C ARG A 70 -4.85 23.57 -1.23
N TRP A 71 -4.11 22.96 -2.17
CA TRP A 71 -3.90 21.52 -2.19
C TRP A 71 -3.12 21.08 -0.95
N ILE A 72 -2.07 21.83 -0.58
CA ILE A 72 -1.27 21.54 0.61
C ILE A 72 -2.17 21.60 1.87
N ASP A 73 -2.99 22.64 2.03
CA ASP A 73 -3.93 22.75 3.16
C ASP A 73 -4.94 21.58 3.18
N TRP A 74 -5.52 21.22 2.03
CA TRP A 74 -6.41 20.07 1.92
C TRP A 74 -5.72 18.75 2.28
N SER A 75 -4.48 18.55 1.83
CA SER A 75 -3.73 17.30 2.05
C SER A 75 -3.52 16.97 3.54
N TYR A 76 -3.62 17.97 4.42
CA TYR A 76 -3.49 17.82 5.87
C TYR A 76 -4.81 17.56 6.60
N LYS A 77 -5.97 17.75 5.97
CA LYS A 77 -7.28 17.68 6.65
C LYS A 77 -7.79 16.26 6.90
N GLY A 78 -7.12 15.26 6.33
CA GLY A 78 -7.47 13.86 6.46
C GLY A 78 -7.08 13.08 5.20
N LEU A 79 -7.38 11.79 5.18
CA LEU A 79 -7.12 10.94 4.02
C LEU A 79 -8.18 11.20 2.93
N GLY A 80 -7.73 11.61 1.74
CA GLY A 80 -8.55 11.77 0.54
C GLY A 80 -8.83 10.48 -0.20
N LEU A 81 -8.64 9.32 0.44
CA LEU A 81 -8.86 8.00 -0.12
C LEU A 81 -10.18 7.40 0.35
N THR A 82 -10.71 6.46 -0.44
CA THR A 82 -11.89 5.70 -0.02
C THR A 82 -11.48 4.57 0.91
N LYS A 83 -12.06 4.53 2.11
CA LYS A 83 -11.90 3.40 3.04
C LYS A 83 -12.72 2.23 2.54
N LEU A 84 -12.15 1.02 2.52
CA LEU A 84 -12.80 -0.17 1.96
C LEU A 84 -14.16 -0.48 2.62
N ASN A 85 -14.27 -0.26 3.93
CA ASN A 85 -15.50 -0.48 4.70
C ASN A 85 -16.65 0.50 4.36
N ASN A 86 -16.34 1.60 3.66
CA ASN A 86 -17.33 2.59 3.21
C ASN A 86 -17.89 2.26 1.82
N ILE A 87 -17.35 1.23 1.15
CA ILE A 87 -17.82 0.79 -0.16
C ILE A 87 -18.89 -0.28 0.05
N PRO A 88 -20.13 -0.08 -0.46
CA PRO A 88 -21.16 -1.11 -0.43
C PRO A 88 -20.71 -2.36 -1.20
N SER A 89 -21.02 -3.56 -0.69
CA SER A 89 -20.55 -4.82 -1.27
C SER A 89 -20.99 -5.06 -2.73
N GLU A 90 -22.15 -4.52 -3.10
CA GLU A 90 -22.70 -4.53 -4.46
C GLU A 90 -21.88 -3.69 -5.45
N LYS A 91 -21.01 -2.81 -4.94
CA LYS A 91 -20.10 -1.96 -5.71
C LYS A 91 -18.70 -2.54 -5.88
N TYR A 92 -18.38 -3.68 -5.27
CA TYR A 92 -17.02 -4.24 -5.35
C TYR A 92 -16.62 -4.61 -6.78
N SER A 93 -17.52 -5.17 -7.58
CA SER A 93 -17.23 -5.53 -8.97
C SER A 93 -16.86 -4.33 -9.85
N ASP A 94 -17.30 -3.12 -9.49
CA ASP A 94 -17.00 -1.89 -10.25
C ASP A 94 -15.48 -1.57 -10.23
N TYR A 95 -14.74 -2.13 -9.26
CA TYR A 95 -13.29 -2.00 -9.15
C TYR A 95 -12.52 -3.01 -10.00
N ALA A 96 -13.19 -3.99 -10.63
CA ALA A 96 -12.54 -4.95 -11.53
C ALA A 96 -11.79 -4.27 -12.69
N LYS A 97 -12.26 -3.08 -13.11
CA LYS A 97 -11.62 -2.25 -14.15
C LYS A 97 -10.22 -1.74 -13.78
N PHE A 98 -9.87 -1.73 -12.49
CA PHE A 98 -8.56 -1.29 -11.99
C PHE A 98 -7.59 -2.47 -11.75
N ILE A 99 -8.03 -3.72 -11.97
CA ILE A 99 -7.21 -4.91 -11.70
C ILE A 99 -6.18 -5.11 -12.82
N ASP A 100 -4.91 -5.27 -12.44
CA ASP A 100 -3.79 -5.44 -13.35
C ASP A 100 -3.47 -6.92 -13.55
N ASN A 101 -3.92 -7.51 -14.66
CA ASN A 101 -3.64 -8.92 -14.98
C ASN A 101 -4.03 -9.87 -13.82
N SER A 102 -5.26 -9.74 -13.31
CA SER A 102 -5.75 -10.45 -12.11
C SER A 102 -4.92 -10.24 -10.84
N SER A 103 -4.15 -9.15 -10.78
CA SER A 103 -3.28 -8.82 -9.65
C SER A 103 -3.73 -7.52 -8.98
N VAL A 104 -3.55 -7.46 -7.67
CA VAL A 104 -3.73 -6.25 -6.86
C VAL A 104 -2.47 -5.99 -6.06
N TYR A 105 -2.17 -4.72 -5.85
CA TYR A 105 -1.02 -4.28 -5.08
C TYR A 105 -1.45 -3.93 -3.66
N ILE A 106 -0.86 -4.58 -2.66
CA ILE A 106 -1.15 -4.34 -1.25
C ILE A 106 0.10 -3.75 -0.58
N ILE A 107 0.02 -2.50 -0.13
CA ILE A 107 1.14 -1.83 0.54
C ILE A 107 0.85 -1.76 2.03
N VAL A 108 1.60 -2.54 2.81
CA VAL A 108 1.42 -2.63 4.26
C VAL A 108 2.22 -1.54 4.95
N HIS A 109 1.57 -0.58 5.59
CA HIS A 109 2.22 0.50 6.33
C HIS A 109 3.25 1.29 5.50
N PRO A 110 2.81 1.98 4.42
CA PRO A 110 3.70 2.79 3.59
C PRO A 110 4.47 3.82 4.42
N ALA A 111 5.73 4.06 4.05
CA ALA A 111 6.69 4.96 4.69
C ALA A 111 6.93 4.73 6.19
N TYR A 112 6.81 3.47 6.65
CA TYR A 112 6.88 3.14 8.08
C TYR A 112 8.09 3.72 8.81
N TYR A 113 9.27 3.68 8.19
CA TYR A 113 10.51 4.16 8.79
C TYR A 113 10.46 5.65 9.17
N VAL A 114 9.88 6.48 8.30
CA VAL A 114 9.82 7.93 8.51
C VAL A 114 8.84 8.26 9.63
N PHE A 115 7.65 7.67 9.59
CA PHE A 115 6.55 8.11 10.45
C PHE A 115 6.44 7.37 11.79
N PHE A 116 6.73 6.05 11.82
CA PHE A 116 6.36 5.18 12.93
C PHE A 116 7.52 4.42 13.58
N HIS A 117 8.69 4.34 12.94
CA HIS A 117 9.84 3.64 13.52
C HIS A 117 10.50 4.44 14.65
N ASN A 118 10.58 5.76 14.49
CA ASN A 118 11.35 6.62 15.38
C ASN A 118 10.45 7.27 16.42
N LYS A 119 10.82 7.18 17.72
CA LYS A 119 10.09 7.90 18.79
C LYS A 119 10.16 9.42 18.68
N LYS A 120 11.15 9.94 17.95
CA LYS A 120 11.37 11.36 17.70
C LYS A 120 11.43 11.57 16.21
N PRO A 121 10.90 12.70 15.69
CA PRO A 121 10.90 12.95 14.26
C PRO A 121 12.34 13.07 13.76
N LEU A 122 12.64 12.38 12.66
CA LEU A 122 13.95 12.44 12.01
C LEU A 122 14.23 13.85 11.47
N ILE A 123 13.17 14.50 11.00
CA ILE A 123 13.19 15.87 10.47
C ILE A 123 12.40 16.77 11.42
N LYS A 124 13.03 17.82 11.94
CA LYS A 124 12.31 18.88 12.66
C LYS A 124 11.80 19.90 11.65
N ARG A 125 10.47 20.08 11.59
CA ARG A 125 9.89 21.11 10.72
C ARG A 125 10.17 22.51 11.29
N GLY A 126 10.82 23.34 10.48
CA GLY A 126 10.90 24.79 10.70
C GLY A 126 9.73 25.51 10.01
N ARG A 127 9.42 26.75 10.44
CA ARG A 127 8.33 27.56 9.85
C ARG A 127 8.47 27.80 8.34
N ALA A 128 9.70 27.83 7.83
CA ALA A 128 9.99 28.07 6.41
C ALA A 128 9.70 26.87 5.49
N ASN A 129 9.44 25.67 6.04
CA ASN A 129 9.41 24.42 5.28
C ASN A 129 8.00 23.80 5.15
N TYR A 130 6.94 24.58 5.36
CA TYR A 130 5.55 24.11 5.24
C TYR A 130 5.23 23.58 3.83
N LEU A 131 5.86 24.15 2.79
CA LEU A 131 5.62 23.75 1.41
C LEU A 131 6.22 22.37 1.05
N SER A 132 7.24 21.89 1.78
CA SER A 132 7.85 20.58 1.50
C SER A 132 7.29 19.49 2.41
N SER A 133 7.03 18.30 1.85
CA SER A 133 6.61 17.16 2.65
C SER A 133 7.76 16.70 3.55
N ILE A 134 7.44 16.05 4.67
CA ILE A 134 8.47 15.47 5.54
C ILE A 134 9.32 14.44 4.78
N VAL A 135 8.72 13.71 3.84
CA VAL A 135 9.41 12.72 3.01
C VAL A 135 10.38 13.40 2.04
N ASP A 136 9.99 14.51 1.41
CA ASP A 136 10.90 15.29 0.57
C ASP A 136 12.10 15.83 1.35
N LEU A 137 11.85 16.35 2.56
CA LEU A 137 12.92 16.81 3.45
C LEU A 137 13.82 15.63 3.82
N PHE A 138 13.24 14.48 4.16
CA PHE A 138 13.99 13.26 4.46
C PHE A 138 14.87 12.82 3.28
N PHE A 139 14.44 13.00 2.03
CA PHE A 139 15.25 12.68 0.85
C PHE A 139 16.35 13.70 0.55
N LYS A 140 16.22 14.95 0.98
CA LYS A 140 17.21 16.01 0.81
C LYS A 140 18.34 15.94 1.84
N GLU A 141 18.06 15.39 3.02
CA GLU A 141 19.07 15.19 4.05
C GLU A 141 20.16 14.21 3.60
N ASN A 142 21.42 14.60 3.79
CA ASN A 142 22.58 13.77 3.53
C ASN A 142 23.02 13.06 4.82
N TYR A 143 22.48 11.86 5.05
CA TYR A 143 22.85 11.06 6.21
C TYR A 143 24.15 10.29 5.95
N ASP A 144 25.05 10.25 6.93
CA ASP A 144 26.30 9.48 6.81
C ASP A 144 26.06 7.96 6.87
N LYS A 145 25.06 7.53 7.64
CA LYS A 145 24.78 6.11 7.91
C LYS A 145 24.19 5.40 6.69
N SER A 146 24.81 4.30 6.29
CA SER A 146 24.43 3.51 5.11
C SER A 146 23.05 2.89 5.30
N VAL A 147 22.70 2.50 6.54
CA VAL A 147 21.36 1.99 6.87
C VAL A 147 20.29 3.01 6.51
N ILE A 148 20.50 4.30 6.82
CA ILE A 148 19.54 5.35 6.50
C ILE A 148 19.44 5.58 5.00
N LYS A 149 20.57 5.49 4.27
CA LYS A 149 20.57 5.58 2.79
C LYS A 149 19.77 4.44 2.15
N VAL A 150 19.88 3.21 2.67
CA VAL A 150 19.02 2.09 2.24
C VAL A 150 17.54 2.43 2.49
N MET A 151 17.20 2.96 3.68
CA MET A 151 15.82 3.37 3.98
C MET A 151 15.31 4.47 3.04
N GLN A 152 16.15 5.46 2.71
CA GLN A 152 15.81 6.49 1.72
C GLN A 152 15.50 5.87 0.37
N MET A 153 16.31 4.92 -0.09
CA MET A 153 16.12 4.29 -1.41
C MET A 153 14.89 3.39 -1.45
N GLN A 154 14.65 2.57 -0.41
CA GLN A 154 13.45 1.75 -0.31
C GLN A 154 12.18 2.62 -0.32
N LEU A 155 12.18 3.73 0.42
CA LEU A 155 11.07 4.67 0.43
C LEU A 155 10.88 5.39 -0.93
N ARG A 156 11.96 5.73 -1.63
CA ARG A 156 11.86 6.30 -2.99
C ARG A 156 11.17 5.32 -3.94
N ASN A 157 11.59 4.06 -3.91
CA ASN A 157 11.00 3.02 -4.76
C ASN A 157 9.53 2.79 -4.42
N GLU A 158 9.18 2.67 -3.14
CA GLU A 158 7.80 2.51 -2.67
C GLU A 158 6.93 3.70 -3.10
N LYS A 159 7.37 4.94 -2.84
CA LYS A 159 6.67 6.16 -3.24
C LYS A 159 6.42 6.17 -4.75
N ALA A 160 7.47 6.01 -5.54
CA ALA A 160 7.38 6.12 -6.98
C ALA A 160 6.54 4.99 -7.59
N PHE A 161 6.57 3.80 -7.01
CA PHE A 161 5.69 2.70 -7.40
C PHE A 161 4.21 3.04 -7.16
N ILE A 162 3.85 3.55 -5.98
CA ILE A 162 2.46 3.91 -5.67
C ILE A 162 1.97 5.02 -6.60
N GLU A 163 2.79 6.05 -6.83
CA GLU A 163 2.49 7.12 -7.77
C GLU A 163 2.26 6.60 -9.19
N GLN A 164 3.13 5.69 -9.66
CA GLN A 164 2.98 5.06 -10.96
C GLN A 164 1.68 4.25 -11.05
N MET A 165 1.47 3.29 -10.14
CA MET A 165 0.30 2.39 -10.20
C MET A 165 -1.02 3.18 -10.13
N THR A 166 -1.10 4.18 -9.25
CA THR A 166 -2.31 4.99 -9.12
C THR A 166 -2.55 5.93 -10.31
N THR A 167 -1.49 6.37 -10.99
CA THR A 167 -1.57 7.16 -12.24
C THR A 167 -1.98 6.30 -13.43
N GLU A 168 -1.54 5.04 -13.47
CA GLU A 168 -1.94 4.03 -14.46
C GLU A 168 -3.33 3.44 -14.17
N ASN A 169 -4.07 3.97 -13.18
CA ASN A 169 -5.37 3.45 -12.73
C ASN A 169 -5.34 1.96 -12.34
N LYS A 170 -4.23 1.50 -11.75
CA LYS A 170 -4.10 0.16 -11.21
C LYS A 170 -4.43 0.16 -9.72
N LEU A 171 -5.16 -0.85 -9.28
CA LEU A 171 -5.68 -0.92 -7.93
C LEU A 171 -4.55 -1.12 -6.90
N VAL A 172 -4.39 -0.14 -6.02
CA VAL A 172 -3.51 -0.18 -4.86
C VAL A 172 -4.36 -0.15 -3.59
N ILE A 173 -4.20 -1.14 -2.72
CA ILE A 173 -4.82 -1.19 -1.39
C ILE A 173 -3.75 -0.91 -0.35
N LEU A 174 -3.91 0.20 0.38
CA LEU A 174 -3.02 0.56 1.47
C LEU A 174 -3.54 -0.03 2.78
N ILE A 175 -2.73 -0.82 3.47
CA ILE A 175 -2.99 -1.19 4.87
C ILE A 175 -2.36 -0.10 5.73
N LEU A 176 -3.15 0.77 6.35
CA LEU A 176 -2.64 1.90 7.13
C LEU A 176 -2.58 1.56 8.63
N PRO A 177 -1.58 2.08 9.38
CA PRO A 177 -1.54 1.97 10.83
C PRO A 177 -2.80 2.56 11.47
N LYS A 178 -3.49 1.79 12.31
CA LYS A 178 -4.64 2.28 13.09
C LYS A 178 -4.25 3.49 13.92
N ASN A 179 -5.15 4.48 14.00
CA ASN A 179 -4.99 5.64 14.87
C ASN A 179 -3.65 6.38 14.64
N SER A 180 -3.20 6.47 13.38
CA SER A 180 -1.88 7.01 13.02
C SER A 180 -1.54 8.34 13.73
N PRO A 181 -2.40 9.37 13.77
CA PRO A 181 -2.04 10.65 14.39
C PRO A 181 -1.91 10.63 15.92
N SER A 182 -2.59 9.69 16.59
CA SER A 182 -2.60 9.56 18.06
C SER A 182 -1.68 8.47 18.58
N HIS A 183 -0.92 7.83 17.69
CA HIS A 183 -0.06 6.72 18.06
C HIS A 183 1.24 7.19 18.75
N LYS A 184 1.69 6.46 19.78
CA LYS A 184 2.89 6.81 20.57
C LYS A 184 4.18 6.90 19.75
N TYR A 185 4.28 6.13 18.66
CA TYR A 185 5.44 6.15 17.76
C TYR A 185 5.24 7.01 16.52
N TYR A 186 4.08 7.65 16.38
CA TYR A 186 3.92 8.68 15.37
C TYR A 186 4.76 9.89 15.77
N SER A 187 5.77 10.18 14.97
CA SER A 187 6.82 11.11 15.36
C SER A 187 6.51 12.57 15.08
N TYR A 188 5.42 12.85 14.35
CA TYR A 188 5.04 14.18 13.89
C TYR A 188 3.74 14.65 14.56
N THR A 189 3.76 14.85 15.88
CA THR A 189 2.59 15.23 16.70
C THR A 189 2.18 16.71 16.55
N SER A 190 2.48 17.35 15.42
CA SER A 190 2.09 18.75 15.15
C SER A 190 0.61 18.89 14.83
N GLU A 191 0.12 20.14 14.76
CA GLU A 191 -1.22 20.51 14.26
C GLU A 191 -1.52 19.95 12.85
N LEU A 192 -0.49 19.54 12.12
CA LEU A 192 -0.57 19.00 10.77
C LEU A 192 -0.33 17.48 10.75
N ASP A 193 -1.22 16.75 10.06
CA ASP A 193 -1.10 15.31 9.82
C ASP A 193 -0.18 15.03 8.62
N GLU A 194 1.13 14.97 8.88
CA GLU A 194 2.15 14.69 7.86
C GLU A 194 2.00 13.32 7.19
N TYR A 195 1.41 12.34 7.89
CA TYR A 195 1.15 11.05 7.28
C TYR A 195 0.00 11.13 6.29
N ALA A 196 -1.11 11.78 6.65
CA ALA A 196 -2.20 12.03 5.71
C ALA A 196 -1.73 12.81 4.48
N ARG A 197 -0.91 13.86 4.65
CA ARG A 197 -0.29 14.56 3.52
C ARG A 197 0.49 13.61 2.62
N TYR A 198 1.37 12.80 3.19
CA TYR A 198 2.18 11.87 2.41
C TYR A 198 1.31 10.88 1.62
N ILE A 199 0.30 10.29 2.23
CA ILE A 199 -0.61 9.36 1.54
C ILE A 199 -1.37 10.08 0.41
N ASN A 200 -1.86 11.29 0.67
CA ASN A 200 -2.56 12.09 -0.33
C ASN A 200 -1.65 12.50 -1.50
N GLU A 201 -0.38 12.78 -1.24
CA GLU A 201 0.64 13.11 -2.26
C GLU A 201 0.89 11.92 -3.19
N ILE A 202 1.24 10.75 -2.64
CA ILE A 202 1.65 9.61 -3.46
C ILE A 202 0.48 8.95 -4.21
N THR A 203 -0.75 9.15 -3.74
CA THR A 203 -1.96 8.59 -4.38
C THR A 203 -2.74 9.61 -5.20
N ASN A 204 -2.53 10.90 -4.93
CA ASN A 204 -3.29 12.01 -5.50
C ASN A 204 -4.81 11.79 -5.50
N ALA A 205 -5.34 11.23 -4.41
CA ALA A 205 -6.76 10.89 -4.26
C ALA A 205 -7.32 10.02 -5.41
N SER A 206 -6.46 9.19 -6.03
CA SER A 206 -6.86 8.33 -7.14
C SER A 206 -7.98 7.38 -6.72
N PRO A 207 -9.03 7.19 -7.53
CA PRO A 207 -10.08 6.19 -7.26
C PRO A 207 -9.57 4.75 -7.32
N ALA A 208 -8.39 4.53 -7.91
CA ALA A 208 -7.69 3.25 -7.90
C ALA A 208 -6.87 3.03 -6.61
N ALA A 209 -6.91 3.96 -5.65
CA ALA A 209 -6.30 3.79 -4.34
C ALA A 209 -7.38 3.64 -3.26
N LEU A 210 -7.34 2.50 -2.57
CA LEU A 210 -8.21 2.22 -1.42
C LEU A 210 -7.35 2.08 -0.17
N TYR A 211 -7.97 2.21 1.00
CA TYR A 211 -7.29 1.85 2.24
C TYR A 211 -8.16 1.06 3.22
N ILE A 212 -7.48 0.31 4.08
CA ILE A 212 -8.03 -0.35 5.25
C ILE A 212 -7.03 -0.20 6.39
N GLU A 213 -7.49 -0.21 7.63
CA GLU A 213 -6.60 -0.05 8.78
C GLU A 213 -6.18 -1.42 9.32
N SER A 214 -4.92 -1.54 9.73
CA SER A 214 -4.48 -2.67 10.55
C SER A 214 -5.11 -2.60 11.95
N ASP A 215 -4.98 -3.68 12.72
CA ASP A 215 -5.48 -3.75 14.09
C ASP A 215 -4.61 -2.92 15.05
N SER A 216 -3.32 -2.80 14.74
CA SER A 216 -2.39 -1.91 15.44
C SER A 216 -1.46 -1.18 14.48
N SER A 217 -0.75 -0.19 14.99
CA SER A 217 0.28 0.56 14.27
C SER A 217 1.64 -0.14 14.18
N THR A 218 1.81 -1.29 14.83
CA THR A 218 3.09 -2.01 14.90
C THR A 218 3.06 -3.36 14.20
N ASN A 219 1.88 -3.78 13.74
CA ASN A 219 1.68 -5.02 12.98
C ASN A 219 0.80 -4.79 11.75
N GLY A 220 1.00 -5.60 10.72
CA GLY A 220 0.18 -5.55 9.50
C GLY A 220 -1.13 -6.33 9.61
N LYS A 221 -1.40 -6.95 10.77
CA LYS A 221 -2.60 -7.77 11.00
C LYS A 221 -3.86 -6.91 10.87
N LEU A 222 -4.90 -7.44 10.22
CA LEU A 222 -6.23 -6.82 10.17
C LEU A 222 -7.12 -7.31 11.31
N SER A 223 -8.17 -6.55 11.65
CA SER A 223 -9.26 -7.11 12.44
C SER A 223 -9.96 -8.22 11.62
N ILE A 224 -10.63 -9.18 12.28
CA ILE A 224 -11.33 -10.26 11.56
C ILE A 224 -12.40 -9.68 10.62
N ASN A 225 -13.13 -8.66 11.04
CA ASN A 225 -14.16 -8.02 10.20
C ASN A 225 -13.53 -7.36 8.96
N ASP A 226 -12.42 -6.64 9.15
CA ASP A 226 -11.68 -6.00 8.06
C ASP A 226 -11.07 -7.02 7.09
N LEU A 227 -10.60 -8.16 7.62
CA LEU A 227 -10.13 -9.27 6.80
C LEU A 227 -11.27 -9.86 5.96
N VAL A 228 -12.44 -10.13 6.54
CA VAL A 228 -13.60 -10.64 5.79
C VAL A 228 -14.03 -9.65 4.70
N LEU A 229 -14.03 -8.36 5.01
CA LEU A 229 -14.29 -7.30 4.02
C LEU A 229 -13.28 -7.34 2.87
N LEU A 230 -11.98 -7.39 3.18
CA LEU A 230 -10.92 -7.49 2.17
C LEU A 230 -11.06 -8.75 1.30
N LEU A 231 -11.23 -9.92 1.91
CA LEU A 231 -11.38 -11.18 1.16
C LEU A 231 -12.61 -11.18 0.26
N SER A 232 -13.73 -10.64 0.73
CA SER A 232 -14.95 -10.47 -0.06
C SER A 232 -14.72 -9.55 -1.26
N PHE A 233 -14.07 -8.41 -1.03
CA PHE A 233 -13.72 -7.45 -2.08
C PHE A 233 -12.81 -8.07 -3.14
N LEU A 234 -11.73 -8.75 -2.74
CA LEU A 234 -10.78 -9.41 -3.63
C LEU A 234 -11.45 -10.52 -4.46
N SER A 235 -12.33 -11.30 -3.85
CA SER A 235 -13.10 -12.33 -4.55
C SER A 235 -14.04 -11.73 -5.60
N LYS A 236 -14.74 -10.64 -5.28
CA LYS A 236 -15.68 -9.96 -6.19
C LYS A 236 -15.02 -9.20 -7.33
N THR A 237 -13.75 -8.83 -7.19
CA THR A 237 -12.94 -8.18 -8.23
C THR A 237 -12.15 -9.19 -9.07
N GLU A 238 -12.35 -10.49 -8.86
CA GLU A 238 -11.67 -11.59 -9.58
C GLU A 238 -10.14 -11.54 -9.46
N VAL A 239 -9.63 -11.01 -8.34
CA VAL A 239 -8.20 -11.02 -8.05
C VAL A 239 -7.73 -12.44 -7.82
N ARG A 240 -6.55 -12.76 -8.35
CA ARG A 240 -5.87 -14.06 -8.17
C ARG A 240 -4.50 -13.91 -7.54
N ASN A 241 -3.82 -12.78 -7.76
CA ASN A 241 -2.48 -12.54 -7.24
C ASN A 241 -2.47 -11.32 -6.31
N LEU A 242 -1.93 -11.48 -5.11
CA LEU A 242 -1.67 -10.38 -4.18
C LEU A 242 -0.17 -10.08 -4.18
N LEU A 243 0.16 -8.87 -4.62
CA LEU A 243 1.54 -8.37 -4.68
C LEU A 243 1.77 -7.45 -3.49
N VAL A 244 2.50 -7.94 -2.49
CA VAL A 244 2.64 -7.31 -1.18
C VAL A 244 3.97 -6.55 -1.08
N GLY A 245 3.89 -5.31 -0.59
CA GLY A 245 5.04 -4.47 -0.27
C GLY A 245 4.80 -3.66 1.01
N GLY A 246 5.59 -2.61 1.21
CA GLY A 246 5.42 -1.66 2.30
C GLY A 246 6.52 -1.74 3.37
N GLY A 247 6.11 -1.58 4.62
CA GLY A 247 6.89 -1.68 5.86
C GLY A 247 7.63 -3.00 6.04
N TYR A 248 8.12 -3.26 7.24
CA TYR A 248 9.21 -4.23 7.39
C TYR A 248 8.84 -5.68 7.08
N VAL A 249 9.60 -6.27 6.14
CA VAL A 249 9.68 -7.72 5.93
C VAL A 249 10.17 -8.40 7.21
N GLY A 250 9.61 -9.57 7.55
CA GLY A 250 9.86 -10.24 8.83
C GLY A 250 9.03 -9.71 10.00
N ARG A 251 8.17 -8.72 9.77
CA ARG A 251 7.33 -8.08 10.80
C ARG A 251 5.94 -7.76 10.25
N CYS A 252 5.71 -6.52 9.81
CA CYS A 252 4.39 -6.05 9.43
C CYS A 252 3.87 -6.78 8.20
N GLN A 253 4.71 -6.97 7.17
CA GLN A 253 4.32 -7.73 5.98
C GLN A 253 4.05 -9.20 6.30
N ASP A 254 4.91 -9.84 7.11
CA ASP A 254 4.79 -11.26 7.47
C ASP A 254 3.55 -11.52 8.33
N GLU A 255 3.21 -10.62 9.27
CA GLU A 255 1.98 -10.74 10.06
C GLU A 255 0.74 -10.56 9.20
N PHE A 256 0.77 -9.64 8.22
CA PHE A 256 -0.30 -9.52 7.23
C PHE A 256 -0.42 -10.80 6.39
N TYR A 257 0.71 -11.28 5.84
CA TYR A 257 0.81 -12.47 5.01
C TYR A 257 0.34 -13.74 5.73
N GLY A 258 0.86 -14.01 6.92
CA GLY A 258 0.46 -15.15 7.74
C GLY A 258 -1.03 -15.08 8.06
N PHE A 259 -1.53 -13.90 8.43
CA PHE A 259 -2.93 -13.74 8.77
C PHE A 259 -3.87 -13.96 7.58
N ILE A 260 -3.52 -13.48 6.38
CA ILE A 260 -4.37 -13.67 5.20
C ILE A 260 -4.29 -15.10 4.65
N SER A 261 -3.11 -15.72 4.66
CA SER A 261 -2.89 -17.10 4.18
C SER A 261 -3.54 -18.15 5.08
N ASP A 262 -3.61 -17.90 6.40
CA ASP A 262 -4.34 -18.76 7.35
C ASP A 262 -5.86 -18.80 7.09
N HIS A 263 -6.41 -17.78 6.41
CA HIS A 263 -7.85 -17.61 6.21
C HIS A 263 -8.29 -17.78 4.75
N SER A 264 -7.38 -17.77 3.78
CA SER A 264 -7.69 -17.99 2.37
C SER A 264 -6.55 -18.67 1.62
N LEU A 265 -6.89 -19.77 0.94
CA LEU A 265 -5.99 -20.46 0.00
C LEU A 265 -6.30 -20.10 -1.47
N ALA A 266 -7.23 -19.15 -1.69
CA ALA A 266 -7.73 -18.84 -3.03
C ALA A 266 -6.82 -17.92 -3.85
N PHE A 267 -5.82 -17.30 -3.23
CA PHE A 267 -4.96 -16.31 -3.87
C PHE A 267 -3.51 -16.79 -3.88
N ASN A 268 -2.79 -16.42 -4.93
CA ASN A 268 -1.34 -16.49 -4.94
C ASN A 268 -0.80 -15.24 -4.25
N TYR A 269 0.18 -15.42 -3.38
CA TYR A 269 0.78 -14.34 -2.61
C TYR A 269 2.24 -14.21 -2.96
N TYR A 270 2.67 -12.98 -3.20
CA TYR A 270 4.05 -12.66 -3.52
C TYR A 270 4.50 -11.44 -2.73
N ILE A 271 5.69 -11.52 -2.13
CA ILE A 271 6.39 -10.33 -1.65
C ILE A 271 7.12 -9.71 -2.84
N VAL A 272 7.03 -8.38 -2.95
CA VAL A 272 7.66 -7.62 -4.01
C VAL A 272 8.90 -6.90 -3.46
N PRO A 273 10.12 -7.37 -3.79
CA PRO A 273 11.35 -6.82 -3.20
C PRO A 273 11.54 -5.32 -3.45
N GLU A 274 11.17 -4.83 -4.63
CA GLU A 274 11.41 -3.45 -5.05
C GLU A 274 10.68 -2.42 -4.18
N ILE A 275 9.55 -2.80 -3.59
CA ILE A 275 8.68 -1.95 -2.77
C ILE A 275 8.59 -2.42 -1.32
N SER A 276 9.50 -3.30 -0.92
CA SER A 276 9.54 -3.83 0.44
C SER A 276 10.68 -3.22 1.25
N SER A 277 10.36 -2.80 2.47
CA SER A 277 11.32 -2.19 3.38
C SER A 277 11.93 -3.21 4.34
N PHE A 278 13.18 -2.98 4.77
CA PHE A 278 13.83 -3.77 5.82
C PHE A 278 13.81 -3.02 7.14
N SER A 279 13.74 -3.73 8.27
CA SER A 279 13.88 -3.06 9.54
C SER A 279 15.32 -2.57 9.71
N PRO A 280 15.55 -1.30 10.10
CA PRO A 280 16.89 -0.79 10.37
C PRO A 280 17.68 -1.61 11.38
N SER A 281 16.99 -2.22 12.36
CA SER A 281 17.64 -3.08 13.36
C SER A 281 18.12 -4.41 12.81
N ASP A 282 17.65 -4.81 11.62
CA ASP A 282 18.03 -6.05 10.96
C ASP A 282 19.22 -5.81 10.00
N LEU A 283 19.67 -4.57 9.86
CA LEU A 283 20.78 -4.17 9.00
C LEU A 283 21.97 -3.66 9.82
N SER A 284 23.12 -4.31 9.67
CA SER A 284 24.40 -3.69 10.04
C SER A 284 24.84 -2.70 8.97
N GLU A 285 25.70 -1.73 9.32
CA GLU A 285 26.30 -0.81 8.34
C GLU A 285 26.99 -1.56 7.19
N LYS A 286 27.71 -2.65 7.49
CA LYS A 286 28.35 -3.49 6.46
C LYS A 286 27.32 -4.11 5.50
N LYS A 287 26.22 -4.67 6.03
CA LYS A 287 25.16 -5.27 5.19
C LYS A 287 24.43 -4.20 4.39
N ALA A 288 24.15 -3.04 4.98
CA ALA A 288 23.55 -1.91 4.27
C ALA A 288 24.44 -1.43 3.11
N LEU A 289 25.76 -1.35 3.30
CA LEU A 289 26.69 -1.03 2.21
C LEU A 289 26.63 -2.06 1.08
N THR A 290 26.54 -3.36 1.38
CA THR A 290 26.42 -4.39 0.34
C THR A 290 25.10 -4.31 -0.42
N LEU A 291 24.03 -3.83 0.23
CA LEU A 291 22.74 -3.63 -0.43
C LEU A 291 22.74 -2.39 -1.33
N LEU A 292 23.73 -1.51 -1.25
CA LEU A 292 23.82 -0.31 -2.07
C LEU A 292 24.82 -0.53 -3.22
N ASP A 293 24.34 -0.52 -4.45
CA ASP A 293 25.15 -0.50 -5.66
C ASP A 293 24.92 0.82 -6.41
N ASN A 294 25.96 1.65 -6.55
CA ASN A 294 25.89 2.96 -7.21
C ASN A 294 24.72 3.84 -6.74
N LYS A 295 24.49 3.88 -5.42
CA LYS A 295 23.36 4.58 -4.77
C LYS A 295 21.97 3.98 -5.04
N LYS A 296 21.86 2.82 -5.69
CA LYS A 296 20.60 2.05 -5.84
C LYS A 296 20.61 0.85 -4.92
N VAL A 297 19.44 0.30 -4.60
CA VAL A 297 19.36 -0.98 -3.88
C VAL A 297 19.65 -2.11 -4.86
N ASN A 298 20.61 -2.97 -4.54
CA ASN A 298 20.87 -4.20 -5.28
C ASN A 298 19.72 -5.18 -5.03
N MET A 299 18.87 -5.38 -6.04
CA MET A 299 17.63 -6.15 -5.90
C MET A 299 17.83 -7.66 -5.76
N GLU A 300 18.94 -8.19 -6.27
CA GLU A 300 19.30 -9.60 -6.07
C GLU A 300 19.59 -9.83 -4.57
N LEU A 301 20.49 -9.02 -3.99
CA LEU A 301 20.83 -9.09 -2.57
C LEU A 301 19.65 -8.73 -1.66
N ALA A 302 18.77 -7.83 -2.10
CA ALA A 302 17.53 -7.52 -1.39
C ALA A 302 16.58 -8.73 -1.38
N SER A 303 16.43 -9.42 -2.50
CA SER A 303 15.61 -10.63 -2.62
C SER A 303 16.16 -11.76 -1.73
N GLU A 304 17.47 -11.98 -1.75
CA GLU A 304 18.14 -12.94 -0.86
C GLU A 304 17.88 -12.59 0.61
N PHE A 305 17.97 -11.31 0.98
CA PHE A 305 17.70 -10.86 2.34
C PHE A 305 16.24 -11.14 2.75
N ILE A 306 15.27 -10.93 1.85
CA ILE A 306 13.86 -11.26 2.11
C ILE A 306 13.69 -12.76 2.34
N LEU A 307 14.28 -13.60 1.49
CA LEU A 307 14.19 -15.05 1.63
C LEU A 307 14.82 -15.53 2.95
N ASP A 308 15.97 -14.98 3.33
CA ASP A 308 16.59 -15.28 4.63
C ASP A 308 15.67 -14.91 5.80
N ARG A 309 15.10 -13.70 5.79
CA ARG A 309 14.24 -13.21 6.88
C ARG A 309 12.92 -13.96 7.00
N THR A 310 12.40 -14.49 5.90
CA THR A 310 11.14 -15.26 5.84
C THR A 310 11.36 -16.77 5.95
N GLY A 311 12.61 -17.22 6.14
CA GLY A 311 12.97 -18.64 6.20
C GLY A 311 12.68 -19.40 4.89
N GLY A 312 12.65 -18.67 3.76
CA GLY A 312 12.36 -19.17 2.43
C GLY A 312 10.89 -19.53 2.20
N ASN A 313 9.96 -19.24 3.12
CA ASN A 313 8.57 -19.69 2.98
C ASN A 313 7.68 -18.70 2.21
N THR A 314 8.27 -17.69 1.56
CA THR A 314 7.54 -16.71 0.74
C THR A 314 7.85 -16.89 -0.73
N ASN A 315 6.85 -16.67 -1.59
CA ASN A 315 7.11 -16.46 -3.00
C ASN A 315 7.54 -15.01 -3.22
N LEU A 316 8.48 -14.80 -4.12
CA LEU A 316 8.86 -13.47 -4.57
C LEU A 316 8.31 -13.24 -5.98
N GLN A 317 7.84 -12.03 -6.23
CA GLN A 317 7.55 -11.57 -7.58
C GLN A 317 8.15 -10.19 -7.74
N ARG A 318 9.03 -10.06 -8.73
CA ARG A 318 9.62 -8.77 -9.07
C ARG A 318 8.60 -7.94 -9.82
N VAL A 319 8.48 -6.67 -9.44
CA VAL A 319 7.87 -5.66 -10.29
C VAL A 319 9.01 -4.81 -10.81
N SER A 320 9.23 -4.82 -12.12
CA SER A 320 10.27 -3.99 -12.67
C SER A 320 9.88 -2.53 -12.46
N LEU A 321 10.73 -1.82 -11.75
CA LEU A 321 10.72 -0.38 -11.64
C LEU A 321 11.98 0.12 -12.35
N GLN A 322 11.85 0.45 -13.64
CA GLN A 322 12.89 1.22 -14.30
C GLN A 322 12.74 2.68 -13.92
N PHE A 323 13.23 3.02 -12.73
CA PHE A 323 13.63 4.39 -12.43
C PHE A 323 15.07 4.54 -12.96
N ASP A 324 15.20 4.68 -14.28
CA ASP A 324 16.40 5.32 -14.81
C ASP A 324 16.56 6.64 -14.07
N ASP A 325 17.79 6.95 -13.67
CA ASP A 325 18.12 8.01 -12.73
C ASP A 325 17.25 9.26 -12.98
N TYR A 326 16.13 9.35 -12.26
CA TYR A 326 15.45 10.58 -11.87
C TYR A 326 16.42 11.28 -10.92
N SER A 327 17.62 11.58 -11.44
CA SER A 327 18.42 12.66 -10.97
C SER A 327 17.47 13.84 -10.94
N ALA A 328 17.39 14.48 -9.80
CA ALA A 328 16.75 15.77 -9.67
C ALA A 328 17.48 16.71 -10.65
N THR A 329 17.13 16.68 -11.93
CA THR A 329 17.52 17.70 -12.87
C THR A 329 16.71 18.90 -12.47
N GLU A 330 17.37 19.79 -11.73
CA GLU A 330 16.92 21.16 -11.56
C GLU A 330 16.56 21.72 -12.96
N GLY A 331 15.27 21.94 -13.22
CA GLY A 331 14.82 22.82 -14.30
C GLY A 331 14.44 22.20 -15.65
N PHE A 332 13.70 21.08 -15.69
CA PHE A 332 13.01 20.70 -16.93
C PHE A 332 11.63 21.38 -17.03
N CYS A 333 11.45 22.26 -18.02
CA CYS A 333 10.14 22.79 -18.41
C CYS A 333 9.58 21.92 -19.55
N PRO A 334 8.44 21.22 -19.38
CA PRO A 334 7.88 20.38 -20.43
C PRO A 334 7.26 21.23 -21.56
N PRO A 335 7.30 20.76 -22.83
CA PRO A 335 6.66 21.43 -23.96
C PRO A 335 5.12 21.34 -23.91
N ASP A 336 4.47 22.33 -24.53
CA ASP A 336 3.06 22.74 -24.35
C ASP A 336 1.92 21.80 -24.79
N ASN A 337 2.17 20.53 -25.16
CA ASN A 337 1.15 19.74 -25.89
C ASN A 337 0.64 18.46 -25.19
N SER A 338 0.16 18.55 -23.95
CA SER A 338 -0.51 17.41 -23.27
C SER A 338 -1.87 17.76 -22.63
N THR A 339 -2.76 18.43 -23.35
CA THR A 339 -3.94 19.13 -22.78
C THR A 339 -5.06 18.24 -22.21
N GLN A 340 -5.22 16.98 -22.64
CA GLN A 340 -6.42 16.19 -22.27
C GLN A 340 -6.35 15.49 -20.91
N ALA A 341 -5.19 14.96 -20.50
CA ALA A 341 -5.01 14.44 -19.13
C ALA A 341 -5.00 15.57 -18.09
N ILE A 342 -4.60 16.78 -18.51
CA ILE A 342 -4.57 17.99 -17.69
C ILE A 342 -5.95 18.43 -17.26
N ASP A 343 -6.93 18.45 -18.18
CA ASP A 343 -8.26 18.98 -17.88
C ASP A 343 -8.98 18.14 -16.81
N SER A 344 -8.81 16.81 -16.80
CA SER A 344 -9.44 15.95 -15.77
C SER A 344 -8.80 16.12 -14.38
N LEU A 345 -7.47 16.23 -14.30
CA LEU A 345 -6.74 16.42 -13.03
C LEU A 345 -6.92 17.84 -12.45
N LEU A 346 -6.95 18.86 -13.32
CA LEU A 346 -7.25 20.23 -12.92
C LEU A 346 -8.72 20.37 -12.51
N ASN A 347 -9.68 19.77 -13.24
CA ASN A 347 -11.09 19.82 -12.89
C ASN A 347 -11.39 19.09 -11.57
N PHE A 348 -10.70 17.98 -11.27
CA PHE A 348 -10.80 17.33 -9.97
C PHE A 348 -10.28 18.22 -8.83
N SER A 349 -9.13 18.87 -9.04
CA SER A 349 -8.59 19.83 -8.07
C SER A 349 -9.54 21.02 -7.89
N LEU A 350 -10.08 21.58 -8.98
CA LEU A 350 -11.06 22.67 -8.96
C LEU A 350 -12.37 22.26 -8.27
N ALA A 351 -12.85 21.03 -8.44
CA ALA A 351 -14.03 20.51 -7.76
C ALA A 351 -13.82 20.36 -6.24
N ILE A 352 -12.61 19.97 -5.80
CA ILE A 352 -12.24 20.01 -4.37
C ILE A 352 -12.30 21.45 -3.83
N PHE A 353 -11.93 22.44 -4.64
CA PHE A 353 -11.85 23.84 -4.21
C PHE A 353 -13.16 24.64 -4.33
N SER A 354 -14.14 24.21 -5.13
CA SER A 354 -15.43 24.89 -5.27
C SER A 354 -16.38 24.66 -4.08
N GLY A 355 -16.06 23.72 -3.19
CA GLY A 355 -16.96 23.33 -2.09
C GLY A 355 -18.23 22.63 -2.57
N GLU A 356 -18.30 22.28 -3.86
CA GLU A 356 -19.30 21.36 -4.38
C GLU A 356 -19.02 19.96 -3.81
N GLU A 357 -20.07 19.20 -3.50
CA GLU A 357 -19.90 17.78 -3.20
C GLU A 357 -19.11 17.16 -4.34
N VAL A 358 -17.87 16.72 -4.08
CA VAL A 358 -17.06 15.98 -5.04
C VAL A 358 -17.91 14.78 -5.43
N PRO A 359 -18.47 14.73 -6.67
CA PRO A 359 -19.27 13.59 -7.06
C PRO A 359 -18.35 12.37 -6.99
N PRO A 360 -18.86 11.18 -6.61
CA PRO A 360 -18.06 9.96 -6.61
C PRO A 360 -17.34 9.87 -7.96
N ALA A 361 -16.04 9.54 -7.91
CA ALA A 361 -15.08 9.62 -9.02
C ALA A 361 -15.50 8.92 -10.33
N GLU A 362 -16.61 8.16 -10.30
CA GLU A 362 -17.25 7.49 -11.43
C GLU A 362 -17.69 8.43 -12.57
N LYS A 363 -17.91 9.75 -12.35
CA LYS A 363 -18.41 10.65 -13.41
C LYS A 363 -17.34 11.40 -14.23
N ASN A 364 -16.07 11.39 -13.83
CA ASN A 364 -15.03 12.23 -14.47
C ASN A 364 -14.06 11.48 -15.39
N PHE A 365 -14.25 10.17 -15.62
CA PHE A 365 -13.30 9.35 -16.39
C PHE A 365 -13.86 8.66 -17.65
N SER A 366 -15.08 8.99 -18.09
CA SER A 366 -15.65 8.42 -19.32
C SER A 366 -15.28 9.23 -20.59
N VAL A 367 -13.99 9.35 -20.92
CA VAL A 367 -13.55 9.84 -22.24
C VAL A 367 -12.32 9.07 -22.73
N VAL A 368 -12.39 7.75 -22.78
CA VAL A 368 -11.49 6.93 -23.62
C VAL A 368 -12.25 5.68 -24.12
N GLN A 369 -13.35 5.86 -24.84
CA GLN A 369 -13.95 4.77 -25.64
C GLN A 369 -14.65 5.35 -26.87
N THR A 370 -13.86 5.88 -27.82
CA THR A 370 -14.24 5.96 -29.24
C THR A 370 -13.01 6.24 -30.09
N ILE A 371 -12.21 5.20 -30.35
CA ILE A 371 -11.47 5.09 -31.61
C ILE A 371 -11.69 3.67 -32.11
N SER A 372 -12.77 3.52 -32.88
CA SER A 372 -12.93 2.45 -33.86
C SER A 372 -13.58 3.08 -35.09
N GLU A 373 -12.74 3.40 -36.07
CA GLU A 373 -12.94 3.09 -37.50
C GLU A 373 -11.58 3.14 -38.20
#